data_AF-A0A0Q8BI59-F1
#
_entry.id   AF-A0A0Q8BI59-F1
#
_cell.length_a   1.000
_cell.length_b   1.000
_cell.length_c   1.000
_cell.angle_alpha   90.00
_cell.angle_beta   90.00
_cell.angle_gamma   90.00
#
_symmetry.space_group_name_H-M   'P 1'
#
loop_
_entity.id
_entity.type
_entity.pdbx_description
1 polymer ?
#
loop_
_entity_poly.entity_id
_entity_poly.type
_entity_poly.pdbx_seq_one_letter_code
_entity_poly.pdbx_strand_id
1 'polypeptide(L)'
;MRLPLHTIGHSTRTLEEFVGLLRVADVGLVVDIRTVPKSQTNPQYNEATLPGSLAAFQVAYERIAELGGLRGKTRSVPPDTIGLWENQSFHNYADYALSDSFRLGLDRLVASGRVRRCAVMCSEAVWWRCHRRIVADHLIARGESVFHLMGHDRIEAVRLTEGAHILPSGRVYYPRPAPPESAPNLR
;
A
#
# COMPACT_ATOMS: atom_id res chain seq x y z
N MET A 1 -21.15 4.89 9.24
CA MET A 1 -20.48 3.74 8.58
C MET A 1 -19.05 4.15 8.25
N ARG A 2 -18.07 3.24 8.37
CA ARG A 2 -16.68 3.51 7.94
C ARG A 2 -16.61 3.45 6.42
N LEU A 3 -15.96 4.43 5.77
CA LEU A 3 -15.73 4.40 4.32
C LEU A 3 -14.59 3.41 4.00
N PRO A 4 -14.68 2.67 2.89
CA PRO A 4 -13.60 1.78 2.46
C PRO A 4 -12.38 2.58 1.98
N LEU A 5 -11.21 2.03 2.23
CA LEU A 5 -9.94 2.50 1.66
C LEU A 5 -9.64 1.72 0.39
N HIS A 6 -9.04 2.40 -0.58
CA HIS A 6 -8.65 1.79 -1.84
C HIS A 6 -7.15 1.88 -2.02
N THR A 7 -6.59 1.04 -2.88
CA THR A 7 -5.24 1.21 -3.39
C THR A 7 -5.27 1.26 -4.91
N ILE A 8 -4.38 2.04 -5.51
CA ILE A 8 -4.29 2.22 -6.95
C ILE A 8 -2.83 2.36 -7.39
N GLY A 9 -2.54 1.91 -8.61
CA GLY A 9 -1.23 2.05 -9.25
C GLY A 9 -1.36 2.86 -10.52
N HIS A 10 -0.64 3.98 -10.63
CA HIS A 10 -0.80 4.84 -11.80
C HIS A 10 -0.21 4.24 -13.08
N SER A 11 0.87 3.45 -12.98
CA SER A 11 1.55 2.84 -14.13
C SER A 11 1.91 3.91 -15.18
N THR A 12 1.72 3.58 -16.45
CA THR A 12 1.80 4.49 -17.60
C THR A 12 0.42 4.96 -18.08
N ARG A 13 -0.62 4.91 -17.22
CA ARG A 13 -1.97 5.32 -17.61
C ARG A 13 -2.03 6.80 -17.91
N THR A 14 -2.85 7.18 -18.87
CA THR A 14 -3.31 8.57 -19.03
C THR A 14 -4.04 9.02 -17.75
N LEU A 15 -4.16 10.35 -17.57
CA LEU A 15 -4.88 10.88 -16.42
C LEU A 15 -6.36 10.48 -16.45
N GLU A 16 -6.95 10.46 -17.63
CA GLU A 16 -8.35 10.11 -17.88
C GLU A 16 -8.63 8.66 -17.49
N GLU A 17 -7.77 7.72 -17.90
CA GLU A 17 -7.87 6.32 -17.50
C GLU A 17 -7.76 6.17 -15.97
N PHE A 18 -6.80 6.87 -15.35
CA PHE A 18 -6.60 6.82 -13.91
C PHE A 18 -7.80 7.38 -13.14
N VAL A 19 -8.34 8.52 -13.56
CA VAL A 19 -9.56 9.10 -12.99
C VAL A 19 -10.76 8.19 -13.21
N GLY A 20 -10.84 7.50 -14.36
CA GLY A 20 -11.81 6.46 -14.61
C GLY A 20 -11.81 5.40 -13.50
N LEU A 21 -10.63 4.93 -13.09
CA LEU A 21 -10.50 3.95 -12.00
C LEU A 21 -10.95 4.51 -10.64
N LEU A 22 -10.60 5.75 -10.35
CA LEU A 22 -11.01 6.42 -9.11
C LEU A 22 -12.53 6.56 -9.01
N ARG A 23 -13.20 6.84 -10.13
CA ARG A 23 -14.66 7.01 -10.20
C ARG A 23 -15.43 5.73 -9.92
N VAL A 24 -14.92 4.56 -10.33
CA VAL A 24 -15.54 3.26 -10.04
C VAL A 24 -15.77 3.05 -8.54
N ALA A 25 -14.90 3.63 -7.70
CA ALA A 25 -14.97 3.56 -6.26
C ALA A 25 -15.38 4.88 -5.58
N ASP A 26 -15.84 5.88 -6.34
CA ASP A 26 -16.21 7.21 -5.84
C ASP A 26 -15.11 7.83 -4.96
N VAL A 27 -13.85 7.68 -5.38
CA VAL A 27 -12.69 8.19 -4.63
C VAL A 27 -12.63 9.71 -4.78
N GLY A 28 -12.63 10.42 -3.65
CA GLY A 28 -12.49 11.88 -3.62
C GLY A 28 -11.15 12.38 -3.07
N LEU A 29 -10.23 11.47 -2.70
CA LEU A 29 -8.87 11.79 -2.27
C LEU A 29 -7.88 10.73 -2.75
N VAL A 30 -6.88 11.15 -3.51
CA VAL A 30 -5.68 10.35 -3.79
C VAL A 30 -4.64 10.63 -2.71
N VAL A 31 -4.22 9.57 -2.02
CA VAL A 31 -3.12 9.61 -1.05
C VAL A 31 -1.88 9.04 -1.73
N ASP A 32 -0.95 9.91 -2.09
CA ASP A 32 0.31 9.54 -2.71
C ASP A 32 1.32 9.08 -1.66
N ILE A 33 1.76 7.82 -1.80
CA ILE A 33 2.75 7.21 -0.92
C ILE A 33 4.07 6.97 -1.65
N ARG A 34 4.34 7.69 -2.75
CA ARG A 34 5.62 7.60 -3.44
C ARG A 34 6.68 8.41 -2.68
N THR A 35 7.83 7.78 -2.47
CA THR A 35 9.02 8.45 -1.92
C THR A 35 9.54 9.51 -2.87
N VAL A 36 9.50 9.22 -4.17
CA VAL A 36 9.89 10.14 -5.24
C VAL A 36 8.70 10.32 -6.20
N PRO A 37 7.81 11.30 -5.97
CA PRO A 37 6.66 11.56 -6.84
C PRO A 37 7.06 12.42 -8.04
N LYS A 38 8.13 12.01 -8.75
CA LYS A 38 8.68 12.68 -9.93
C LYS A 38 9.08 11.64 -10.98
N SER A 39 8.73 11.89 -12.24
CA SER A 39 9.05 11.03 -13.39
C SER A 39 9.17 11.89 -14.65
N GLN A 40 10.17 11.60 -15.48
CA GLN A 40 10.27 12.17 -16.82
C GLN A 40 9.37 11.43 -17.82
N THR A 41 9.19 10.12 -17.64
CA THR A 41 8.34 9.28 -18.50
C THR A 41 6.86 9.50 -18.24
N ASN A 42 6.48 9.78 -16.98
CA ASN A 42 5.09 9.98 -16.57
C ASN A 42 4.90 11.34 -15.87
N PRO A 43 5.17 12.47 -16.56
CA PRO A 43 5.20 13.79 -15.95
C PRO A 43 3.83 14.28 -15.46
N GLN A 44 2.73 13.71 -15.96
CA GLN A 44 1.37 13.98 -15.49
C GLN A 44 1.13 13.53 -14.05
N TYR A 45 1.93 12.59 -13.53
CA TYR A 45 1.89 12.17 -12.13
C TYR A 45 2.96 12.82 -11.26
N ASN A 46 3.59 13.90 -11.71
CA ASN A 46 4.51 14.64 -10.86
C ASN A 46 3.72 15.38 -9.77
N GLU A 47 4.24 15.44 -8.55
CA GLU A 47 3.60 16.16 -7.42
C GLU A 47 3.30 17.64 -7.75
N ALA A 48 4.07 18.26 -8.65
CA ALA A 48 3.87 19.64 -9.09
C ALA A 48 2.65 19.84 -10.01
N THR A 49 2.18 18.79 -10.69
CA THR A 49 1.12 18.87 -11.72
C THR A 49 -0.14 18.10 -11.31
N LEU A 50 0.04 16.92 -10.72
CA LEU A 50 -1.04 16.00 -10.38
C LEU A 50 -2.15 16.60 -9.52
N PRO A 51 -1.89 17.43 -8.48
CA PRO A 51 -2.96 18.01 -7.67
C PRO A 51 -3.93 18.88 -8.48
N GLY A 52 -3.40 19.74 -9.36
CA GLY A 52 -4.21 20.61 -10.22
C GLY A 52 -5.00 19.80 -11.25
N SER A 53 -4.35 18.79 -11.83
CA SER A 53 -4.97 17.84 -12.74
C SER A 53 -6.13 17.06 -12.11
N LEU A 54 -5.99 16.58 -10.87
CA LEU A 54 -7.04 15.86 -10.14
C LEU A 54 -8.17 16.78 -9.68
N ALA A 55 -7.88 18.04 -9.34
CA ALA A 55 -8.88 19.01 -8.91
C ALA A 55 -9.95 19.28 -9.99
N ALA A 56 -9.57 19.25 -11.28
CA ALA A 56 -10.51 19.33 -12.40
C ALA A 56 -11.58 18.22 -12.38
N PHE A 57 -11.28 17.10 -11.72
CA PHE A 57 -12.18 15.96 -11.55
C PHE A 57 -12.77 15.86 -10.13
N GLN A 58 -12.65 16.91 -9.32
CA GLN A 58 -13.11 16.95 -7.92
C GLN A 58 -12.43 15.92 -7.02
N VAL A 59 -11.22 15.49 -7.38
CA VAL A 59 -10.40 14.58 -6.58
C VAL A 59 -9.31 15.39 -5.89
N ALA A 60 -9.27 15.35 -4.57
CA ALA A 60 -8.20 15.96 -3.80
C ALA A 60 -6.91 15.12 -3.86
N TYR A 61 -5.79 15.75 -3.54
CA TYR A 61 -4.48 15.10 -3.47
C TYR A 61 -3.83 15.39 -2.11
N GLU A 62 -3.25 14.36 -1.51
CA GLU A 62 -2.43 14.47 -0.31
C GLU A 62 -1.24 13.53 -0.44
N ARG A 63 -0.05 13.96 -0.01
CA ARG A 63 1.11 13.08 0.10
C ARG A 63 1.38 12.71 1.55
N ILE A 64 1.54 11.41 1.81
CA ILE A 64 1.96 10.88 3.12
C ILE A 64 3.33 10.20 2.93
N ALA A 65 4.40 10.96 3.11
CA ALA A 65 5.77 10.52 2.86
C ALA A 65 6.23 9.39 3.81
N GLU A 66 5.61 9.30 4.98
CA GLU A 66 5.82 8.24 5.96
C GLU A 66 5.44 6.87 5.38
N LEU A 67 4.43 6.79 4.50
CA LEU A 67 4.07 5.53 3.84
C LEU A 67 4.94 5.25 2.59
N GLY A 68 5.92 6.12 2.31
CA GLY A 68 6.92 6.04 1.25
C GLY A 68 7.69 4.72 1.18
N GLY A 69 7.75 4.10 0.00
CA GLY A 69 8.66 2.99 -0.32
C GLY A 69 10.17 3.35 -0.30
N LEU A 70 11.00 2.57 -0.99
CA LEU A 70 12.45 2.79 -1.10
C LEU A 70 13.16 2.92 0.27
N ARG A 71 12.85 2.00 1.19
CA ARG A 71 13.43 1.98 2.53
C ARG A 71 14.76 1.21 2.54
N GLY A 72 15.74 1.77 3.26
CA GLY A 72 17.02 1.11 3.52
C GLY A 72 16.91 0.01 4.57
N LYS A 73 18.01 -0.71 4.80
CA LYS A 73 18.07 -1.71 5.88
C LYS A 73 18.03 -1.02 7.24
N THR A 74 17.11 -1.41 8.13
CA THR A 74 17.17 -1.04 9.56
C THR A 74 17.83 -2.19 10.32
N ARG A 75 18.66 -1.88 11.31
CA ARG A 75 19.38 -2.89 12.11
C ARG A 75 18.58 -3.40 13.32
N SER A 76 17.31 -3.03 13.44
CA SER A 76 16.57 -3.09 14.70
C SER A 76 15.77 -4.36 14.92
N VAL A 77 15.60 -5.22 13.92
CA VAL A 77 14.67 -6.35 14.00
C VAL A 77 15.39 -7.66 13.67
N PRO A 78 15.22 -8.73 14.48
CA PRO A 78 15.76 -10.05 14.16
C PRO A 78 15.28 -10.50 12.76
N PRO A 79 16.17 -11.04 11.90
CA PRO A 79 15.84 -11.38 10.51
C PRO A 79 14.60 -12.27 10.35
N ASP A 80 14.34 -13.16 11.31
CA ASP A 80 13.22 -14.10 11.25
C ASP A 80 11.84 -13.45 11.46
N THR A 81 11.82 -12.21 11.98
CA THR A 81 10.58 -11.45 12.22
C THR A 81 9.86 -11.09 10.91
N ILE A 82 10.64 -10.93 9.84
CA ILE A 82 10.20 -10.43 8.52
C ILE A 82 10.67 -11.38 7.41
N GLY A 83 11.03 -12.60 7.80
CA GLY A 83 11.64 -13.62 6.96
C GLY A 83 10.75 -14.17 5.85
N LEU A 84 9.47 -13.77 5.77
CA LEU A 84 8.61 -14.07 4.62
C LEU A 84 9.12 -13.45 3.32
N TRP A 85 9.75 -12.27 3.40
CA TRP A 85 10.10 -11.48 2.22
C TRP A 85 11.51 -11.81 1.73
N GLU A 86 11.61 -12.68 0.72
CA GLU A 86 12.89 -12.97 0.06
C GLU A 86 13.46 -11.75 -0.69
N ASN A 87 12.59 -10.93 -1.27
CA ASN A 87 13.00 -9.70 -1.93
C ASN A 87 13.41 -8.64 -0.88
N GLN A 88 14.67 -8.20 -0.95
CA GLN A 88 15.25 -7.26 0.01
C GLN A 88 14.48 -5.94 0.14
N SER A 89 13.90 -5.41 -0.94
CA SER A 89 13.14 -4.16 -0.89
C SER A 89 11.83 -4.31 -0.10
N PHE A 90 11.15 -5.44 -0.25
CA PHE A 90 9.97 -5.76 0.55
C PHE A 90 10.34 -6.03 2.01
N HIS A 91 11.43 -6.77 2.25
CA HIS A 91 11.95 -7.01 3.59
C HIS A 91 12.24 -5.69 4.31
N ASN A 92 12.98 -4.78 3.68
CA ASN A 92 13.29 -3.46 4.26
C ASN A 92 12.03 -2.63 4.53
N TYR A 93 11.03 -2.71 3.65
CA TYR A 93 9.79 -1.95 3.82
C TYR A 93 8.94 -2.51 4.97
N ALA A 94 8.80 -3.83 5.08
CA ALA A 94 8.10 -4.48 6.18
C ALA A 94 8.79 -4.21 7.53
N ASP A 95 10.12 -4.12 7.55
CA ASP A 95 10.90 -3.70 8.72
C ASP A 95 10.61 -2.26 9.12
N TYR A 96 10.67 -1.35 8.16
CA TYR A 96 10.28 0.03 8.37
C TYR A 96 8.81 0.17 8.83
N ALA A 97 7.90 -0.72 8.41
CA ALA A 97 6.50 -0.70 8.80
C ALA A 97 6.26 -0.95 10.29
N LEU A 98 7.28 -1.40 11.03
CA LEU A 98 7.27 -1.52 12.49
C LEU A 98 7.68 -0.22 13.22
N SER A 99 8.09 0.81 12.49
CA SER A 99 8.49 2.11 13.07
C SER A 99 7.30 2.98 13.49
N ASP A 100 7.54 3.91 14.41
CA ASP A 100 6.55 4.94 14.77
C ASP A 100 6.23 5.90 13.63
N SER A 101 7.20 6.16 12.74
CA SER A 101 6.98 7.00 11.56
C SER A 101 5.92 6.38 10.63
N PHE A 102 6.03 5.08 10.35
CA PHE A 102 5.01 4.37 9.57
C PHE A 102 3.65 4.40 10.28
N ARG A 103 3.63 4.16 11.60
CA ARG A 103 2.40 4.21 12.41
C ARG A 103 1.70 5.57 12.30
N LEU A 104 2.44 6.68 12.40
CA LEU A 104 1.91 8.03 12.26
C LEU A 104 1.33 8.27 10.86
N GLY A 105 2.02 7.83 9.81
CA GLY A 105 1.50 7.89 8.44
C GLY A 105 0.20 7.10 8.26
N LEU A 106 0.13 5.92 8.88
CA LEU A 106 -1.05 5.06 8.83
C LEU A 106 -2.23 5.65 9.63
N ASP A 107 -1.96 6.27 10.78
CA ASP A 107 -2.95 7.01 11.58
C ASP A 107 -3.57 8.15 10.76
N ARG A 108 -2.73 8.93 10.07
CA ARG A 108 -3.16 10.01 9.18
C ARG A 108 -4.01 9.49 8.01
N LEU A 109 -3.59 8.42 7.35
CA LEU A 109 -4.35 7.80 6.26
C LEU A 109 -5.74 7.33 6.73
N VAL A 110 -5.81 6.66 7.89
CA VAL A 110 -7.09 6.20 8.45
C VAL A 110 -7.99 7.40 8.78
N ALA A 111 -7.43 8.48 9.35
CA ALA A 111 -8.18 9.70 9.63
C ALA A 111 -8.76 10.33 8.36
N SER A 112 -7.96 10.46 7.29
CA SER A 112 -8.44 10.92 5.98
C SER A 112 -9.55 10.01 5.44
N GLY A 113 -9.38 8.69 5.58
CA GLY A 113 -10.36 7.66 5.23
C GLY A 113 -11.69 7.72 6.02
N ARG A 114 -11.72 8.38 7.18
CA ARG A 114 -12.98 8.63 7.92
C ARG A 114 -13.79 9.76 7.32
N VAL A 115 -13.13 10.73 6.69
CA VAL A 115 -13.77 11.93 6.14
C VAL A 115 -14.15 11.71 4.68
N ARG A 116 -13.34 10.98 3.92
CA ARG A 116 -13.53 10.80 2.48
C ARG A 116 -13.05 9.43 2.01
N ARG A 117 -13.65 8.91 0.92
CA ARG A 117 -13.15 7.73 0.23
C ARG A 117 -11.76 8.04 -0.35
N CYS A 118 -10.76 7.29 0.09
CA CYS A 118 -9.36 7.50 -0.29
C CYS A 118 -8.85 6.37 -1.17
N ALA A 119 -7.93 6.69 -2.08
CA ALA A 119 -7.10 5.72 -2.78
C ALA A 119 -5.61 5.96 -2.52
N VAL A 120 -4.95 4.98 -1.93
CA VAL A 120 -3.51 4.93 -1.70
C VAL A 120 -2.79 4.63 -3.02
N MET A 121 -2.05 5.59 -3.55
CA MET A 121 -1.43 5.53 -4.87
C MET A 121 0.06 5.20 -4.80
N CYS A 122 0.50 4.23 -5.61
CA CYS A 122 1.91 4.03 -5.99
C CYS A 122 2.10 4.04 -7.52
N SER A 123 3.32 3.86 -8.01
CA SER A 123 3.63 3.83 -9.45
C SER A 123 3.34 2.51 -10.14
N GLU A 124 3.48 1.39 -9.46
CA GLU A 124 3.31 0.05 -10.02
C GLU A 124 1.82 -0.33 -10.14
N ALA A 125 1.39 -0.77 -11.33
CA ALA A 125 0.01 -1.19 -11.62
C ALA A 125 -0.42 -2.39 -10.79
N VAL A 126 0.50 -3.32 -10.57
CA VAL A 126 0.27 -4.62 -9.95
C VAL A 126 0.54 -4.55 -8.45
N TRP A 127 -0.51 -4.63 -7.64
CA TRP A 127 -0.40 -4.39 -6.19
C TRP A 127 0.58 -5.34 -5.49
N TRP A 128 0.68 -6.61 -5.90
CA TRP A 128 1.58 -7.60 -5.26
C TRP A 128 3.07 -7.37 -5.55
N ARG A 129 3.39 -6.51 -6.54
CA ARG A 129 4.74 -6.08 -6.90
C ARG A 129 5.14 -4.74 -6.27
N CYS A 130 4.25 -4.12 -5.51
CA CYS A 130 4.47 -2.81 -4.88
C CYS A 130 4.33 -2.87 -3.35
N HIS A 131 5.01 -1.96 -2.65
CA HIS A 131 4.94 -1.82 -1.18
C HIS A 131 3.53 -1.52 -0.65
N ARG A 132 2.61 -1.01 -1.48
CA ARG A 132 1.20 -0.79 -1.09
C ARG A 132 0.49 -2.07 -0.62
N ARG A 133 0.98 -3.27 -0.96
CA ARG A 133 0.47 -4.53 -0.38
C ARG A 133 0.70 -4.60 1.14
N ILE A 134 1.87 -4.18 1.61
CA ILE A 134 2.21 -4.15 3.05
C ILE A 134 1.37 -3.07 3.73
N VAL A 135 1.21 -1.89 3.12
CA VAL A 135 0.28 -0.86 3.66
C VAL A 135 -1.13 -1.43 3.81
N ALA A 136 -1.62 -2.20 2.83
CA ALA A 136 -2.94 -2.80 2.87
C ALA A 136 -3.09 -3.85 4.00
N ASP A 137 -2.08 -4.68 4.24
CA ASP A 137 -2.07 -5.61 5.39
C ASP A 137 -2.21 -4.86 6.72
N HIS A 138 -1.47 -3.76 6.89
CA HIS A 138 -1.53 -2.95 8.11
C HIS A 138 -2.86 -2.19 8.27
N LEU A 139 -3.55 -1.86 7.18
CA LEU A 139 -4.92 -1.33 7.22
C LEU A 139 -5.92 -2.43 7.64
N ILE A 140 -5.78 -3.65 7.12
CA ILE A 140 -6.60 -4.80 7.55
C ILE A 140 -6.40 -5.08 9.04
N ALA A 141 -5.16 -5.01 9.54
CA ALA A 141 -4.84 -5.21 10.96
C ALA A 141 -5.53 -4.19 11.89
N ARG A 142 -5.99 -3.05 11.35
CA ARG A 142 -6.77 -2.03 12.07
C ARG A 142 -8.29 -2.16 11.89
N GLY A 143 -8.72 -3.23 11.21
CA GLY A 143 -10.13 -3.47 10.88
C GLY A 143 -10.68 -2.54 9.81
N GLU A 144 -9.84 -2.00 8.93
CA GLU A 144 -10.30 -1.26 7.76
C GLU A 144 -10.71 -2.20 6.63
N SER A 145 -11.78 -1.83 5.90
CA SER A 145 -12.11 -2.48 4.64
C SER A 145 -11.26 -1.89 3.53
N VAL A 146 -10.44 -2.72 2.89
CA VAL A 146 -9.49 -2.29 1.87
C VAL A 146 -9.77 -3.01 0.55
N PHE A 147 -9.65 -2.28 -0.56
CA PHE A 147 -9.82 -2.83 -1.89
C PHE A 147 -8.72 -2.36 -2.86
N HIS A 148 -8.29 -3.24 -3.77
CA HIS A 148 -7.42 -2.87 -4.88
C HIS A 148 -8.26 -2.45 -6.09
N LEU A 149 -8.01 -1.25 -6.62
CA LEU A 149 -8.55 -0.81 -7.91
C LEU A 149 -7.64 -1.35 -9.01
N MET A 150 -8.19 -2.24 -9.84
CA MET A 150 -7.46 -3.02 -10.84
C MET A 150 -8.21 -2.96 -12.17
N GLY A 151 -7.53 -2.58 -13.26
CA GLY A 151 -8.20 -2.43 -14.56
C GLY A 151 -9.37 -1.45 -14.51
N HIS A 152 -10.15 -1.38 -15.58
CA HIS A 152 -11.21 -0.39 -15.82
C HIS A 152 -12.43 -0.54 -14.89
N ASP A 153 -12.68 -1.73 -14.37
CA ASP A 153 -13.94 -2.12 -13.73
C ASP A 153 -13.80 -3.17 -12.63
N ARG A 154 -12.56 -3.51 -12.23
CA ARG A 154 -12.31 -4.56 -11.24
C ARG A 154 -11.86 -3.98 -9.90
N ILE A 155 -12.69 -4.20 -8.88
CA ILE A 155 -12.37 -3.92 -7.48
C ILE A 155 -12.14 -5.26 -6.78
N GLU A 156 -10.94 -5.47 -6.23
CA GLU A 156 -10.60 -6.70 -5.50
C GLU A 156 -10.52 -6.42 -4.00
N ALA A 157 -11.26 -7.17 -3.19
CA ALA A 157 -11.10 -7.10 -1.73
C ALA A 157 -9.69 -7.56 -1.36
N VAL A 158 -9.00 -6.77 -0.52
CA VAL A 158 -7.68 -7.15 -0.03
C VAL A 158 -7.84 -8.30 0.96
N ARG A 159 -6.98 -9.30 0.81
CA ARG A 159 -6.75 -10.34 1.82
C ARG A 159 -5.38 -10.11 2.43
N LEU A 160 -5.26 -10.40 3.72
CA LEU A 160 -3.98 -10.38 4.41
C LEU A 160 -2.99 -11.25 3.63
N THR A 161 -1.77 -10.76 3.42
CA THR A 161 -0.69 -11.51 2.75
C THR A 161 -0.58 -12.91 3.35
N GLU A 162 -0.53 -13.93 2.50
CA GLU A 162 -0.40 -15.33 2.94
C GLU A 162 0.87 -15.50 3.79
N GLY A 163 0.71 -16.13 4.96
CA GLY A 163 1.78 -16.28 5.95
C GLY A 163 2.00 -15.04 6.84
N ALA A 164 1.30 -13.92 6.63
CA ALA A 164 1.32 -12.79 7.55
C ALA A 164 0.38 -13.01 8.74
N HIS A 165 0.77 -12.49 9.91
CA HIS A 165 0.03 -12.61 11.16
C HIS A 165 -0.24 -11.23 11.76
N ILE A 166 -1.44 -11.03 12.29
CA ILE A 166 -1.78 -9.82 13.05
C ILE A 166 -1.51 -10.09 14.53
N LEU A 167 -0.64 -9.30 15.14
CA LEU A 167 -0.34 -9.37 16.56
C LEU A 167 -1.45 -8.67 17.38
N PRO A 168 -1.60 -8.98 18.68
CA PRO A 168 -2.54 -8.27 19.57
C PRO A 168 -2.35 -6.75 19.62
N SER A 169 -1.14 -6.27 19.30
CA SER A 169 -0.83 -4.84 19.19
C SER A 169 -1.39 -4.16 17.93
N GLY A 170 -2.02 -4.91 17.01
CA GLY A 170 -2.48 -4.42 15.71
C GLY A 170 -1.37 -4.25 14.67
N ARG A 171 -0.16 -4.74 14.97
CA ARG A 171 0.98 -4.79 14.03
C ARG A 171 0.92 -6.06 13.19
N VAL A 172 1.43 -5.98 11.96
CA VAL A 172 1.57 -7.15 11.08
C VAL A 172 2.99 -7.70 11.20
N TYR A 173 3.06 -9.02 11.30
CA TYR A 173 4.27 -9.80 11.43
C TYR A 173 4.38 -10.78 10.24
N TYR A 174 5.58 -10.96 9.70
CA TYR A 174 5.81 -11.70 8.45
C TYR A 174 6.89 -12.79 8.66
N PRO A 175 6.59 -13.86 9.42
CA PRO A 175 7.56 -14.89 9.74
C PRO A 175 8.06 -15.60 8.48
N ARG A 176 9.30 -16.10 8.58
CA ARG A 176 9.79 -17.10 7.63
C ARG A 176 8.84 -18.31 7.63
N PRO A 177 8.40 -18.81 6.46
CA PRO A 177 7.68 -20.07 6.38
C PRO A 177 8.50 -21.20 7.02
N ALA A 178 7.84 -22.09 7.78
CA ALA A 178 8.50 -23.29 8.27
C ALA A 178 8.97 -24.13 7.07
N PRO A 179 10.15 -24.77 7.15
CA PRO A 179 10.54 -25.74 6.13
C PRO A 179 9.47 -26.84 6.04
N PRO A 180 9.17 -27.37 4.83
CA PRO A 180 8.23 -28.47 4.70
C PRO A 180 8.69 -29.62 5.60
N GLU A 181 7.76 -30.16 6.39
CA GLU A 181 8.03 -31.31 7.25
C GLU A 181 8.55 -32.44 6.37
N SER A 182 9.74 -32.96 6.67
CA SER A 182 10.31 -34.05 5.89
C SER A 182 9.39 -35.25 6.07
N ALA A 183 8.80 -35.73 4.96
CA ALA A 183 8.01 -36.95 4.97
C ALA A 183 8.82 -38.05 5.67
N PRO A 184 8.24 -38.79 6.63
CA PRO A 184 8.96 -39.85 7.31
C PRO A 184 9.47 -40.82 6.25
N ASN A 185 10.78 -41.05 6.21
CA ASN A 185 11.40 -42.08 5.39
C ASN A 185 10.75 -43.42 5.74
N LEU A 186 9.80 -43.86 4.91
CA LEU A 186 9.34 -45.24 4.90
C LEU A 186 10.53 -46.09 4.45
N ARG A 187 11.17 -46.73 5.42
CA ARG A 187 12.17 -47.77 5.22
C ARG A 187 11.53 -49.04 4.69
#